data_AF-A0A7C2JXM3-F1
#
_entry.id   AF-A0A7C2JXM3-F1
#
_cell.length_a   1.000
_cell.length_b   1.000
_cell.length_c   1.000
_cell.angle_alpha   90.00
_cell.angle_beta   90.00
_cell.angle_gamma   90.00
#
_symmetry.space_group_name_H-M   'P 1'
#
loop_
_entity.id
_entity.type
_entity.pdbx_description
1 polymer ?
#
loop_
_entity_poly.entity_id
_entity_poly.type
_entity_poly.pdbx_seq_one_letter_code
_entity_poly.pdbx_strand_id
1 'polypeptide(L)' 'DHYSKGWPVVLAGGGVRGGQVIGATDADGIDVSDRPLAIQDLFVSFCHVLGINPREEYITSDGRPIKLVDGGELVRELFG' A
#
# COMPACT_ATOMS: atom_id res chain seq x y z
N ASP A 1 -4.08 23.63 -4.95
CA ASP A 1 -3.12 22.74 -5.61
C ASP A 1 -3.41 21.29 -5.21
N HIS A 2 -2.99 20.28 -5.97
CA HIS A 2 -3.25 18.86 -5.69
C HIS A 2 -1.94 18.07 -5.73
N TYR A 3 -1.25 18.00 -4.58
CA TYR A 3 0.02 17.28 -4.45
C TYR A 3 -0.22 15.77 -4.33
N SER A 4 -0.40 15.10 -5.47
CA SER A 4 -0.74 13.67 -5.55
C SER A 4 0.43 12.72 -5.26
N LYS A 5 1.63 13.25 -5.00
CA LYS A 5 2.86 12.45 -4.93
C LYS A 5 3.23 11.99 -3.52
N GLY A 6 2.87 12.75 -2.48
CA GLY A 6 3.12 12.41 -1.09
C GLY A 6 1.83 12.42 -0.29
N TRP A 7 1.41 11.25 0.22
CA TRP A 7 0.22 11.10 1.06
C TRP A 7 0.56 10.43 2.39
N PRO A 8 0.13 10.98 3.54
CA PRO A 8 0.27 10.30 4.81
C PRO A 8 -0.80 9.20 4.96
N VAL A 9 -0.43 8.08 5.56
CA VAL A 9 -1.34 6.99 5.91
C VAL A 9 -1.11 6.60 7.37
N VAL A 10 -2.19 6.43 8.13
CA VAL A 10 -2.15 5.94 9.52
C VAL A 10 -2.81 4.57 9.56
N LEU A 11 -2.11 3.58 10.11
CA LEU A 11 -2.56 2.20 10.22
C LEU A 11 -2.54 1.72 11.67
N ALA A 12 -3.48 0.84 12.02
CA ALA A 12 -3.57 0.18 13.32
C ALA A 12 -4.32 -1.15 13.19
N GLY A 13 -4.08 -2.06 14.15
CA GLY A 13 -4.70 -3.40 14.14
C GLY A 13 -4.03 -4.35 13.15
N GLY A 14 -4.60 -5.54 12.94
CA GLY A 14 -4.12 -6.48 11.91
C GLY A 14 -2.68 -6.98 12.07
N GLY A 15 -2.10 -6.90 13.27
CA GLY A 15 -0.68 -7.21 13.50
C GLY A 15 0.28 -6.09 13.07
N VAL A 16 -0.22 -4.92 12.67
CA VAL A 16 0.63 -3.75 12.38
C VAL A 16 1.36 -3.33 13.65
N ARG A 17 2.68 -3.25 13.57
CA ARG A 17 3.54 -2.75 14.64
C ARG A 17 3.37 -1.23 14.75
N GLY A 18 2.81 -0.78 15.87
CA GLY A 18 2.65 0.65 16.17
C GLY A 18 3.95 1.33 16.62
N GLY A 19 3.88 2.66 16.82
CA GLY A 19 5.01 3.44 17.35
C GLY A 19 6.18 3.62 16.38
N GLN A 20 5.91 3.54 15.08
CA GLN A 20 6.90 3.72 14.02
C GLN A 20 6.40 4.67 12.93
N VAL A 21 7.35 5.22 12.18
CA VAL A 21 7.14 6.00 10.97
C VAL A 21 7.95 5.31 9.86
N ILE A 22 7.33 5.13 8.69
CA ILE A 22 7.95 4.50 7.53
C ILE A 22 7.93 5.53 6.39
N GLY A 23 9.12 5.96 5.97
CA GLY A 23 9.31 6.98 4.95
C GLY A 23 9.07 8.41 5.43
N ALA A 24 9.25 9.35 4.49
CA ALA A 24 9.11 10.78 4.73
C ALA A 24 8.81 11.51 3.41
N THR A 25 8.28 12.73 3.54
CA THR A 25 8.20 13.72 2.45
C THR A 25 9.29 14.77 2.58
N ASP A 26 9.43 15.62 1.57
CA ASP A 26 10.21 16.85 1.70
C ASP A 26 9.65 17.79 2.78
N ALA A 27 10.35 18.90 3.03
CA ALA A 27 9.99 19.88 4.07
C ALA A 27 8.65 20.58 3.81
N ASP A 28 8.22 20.63 2.55
CA ASP A 28 6.96 21.26 2.12
C ASP A 28 5.80 20.26 2.07
N GLY A 29 6.07 18.96 2.24
CA GLY A 29 5.08 17.88 2.22
C GLY A 29 4.60 17.50 0.81
N ILE A 30 5.38 17.79 -0.23
CA ILE A 30 4.95 17.69 -1.63
C ILE A 30 5.42 16.38 -2.28
N ASP A 31 6.72 16.15 -2.30
CA ASP A 31 7.34 14.96 -2.88
C ASP A 31 7.79 13.98 -1.77
N VAL A 32 7.81 12.69 -2.09
CA VAL A 32 8.35 11.66 -1.19
C VAL A 32 9.87 11.74 -1.19
N SER A 33 10.46 11.91 -0.01
CA SER A 33 11.91 12.09 0.18
C SER A 33 12.60 10.82 0.68
N ASP A 34 11.88 9.94 1.37
CA ASP A 34 12.39 8.68 1.89
C ASP A 34 11.37 7.55 1.77
N ARG A 35 11.88 6.34 1.51
CA ARG A 35 11.16 5.08 1.39
C ARG A 35 9.86 5.22 0.56
N PRO A 36 9.96 5.39 -0.77
CA PRO A 36 8.79 5.49 -1.62
C PRO A 36 7.97 4.20 -1.55
N LEU A 37 6.68 4.38 -1.34
CA LEU A 37 5.67 3.33 -1.28
C LEU A 37 4.54 3.69 -2.23
N ALA A 38 4.16 2.73 -3.06
CA ALA A 38 3.03 2.87 -3.95
C ALA A 38 1.74 2.45 -3.24
N ILE A 39 0.59 2.91 -3.72
CA ILE A 39 -0.70 2.53 -3.12
C ILE A 39 -0.95 1.02 -3.23
N GLN A 40 -0.37 0.37 -4.23
CA GLN A 40 -0.42 -1.07 -4.41
C GLN A 40 0.30 -1.82 -3.28
N ASP A 41 1.40 -1.28 -2.73
CA ASP A 41 2.12 -1.89 -1.61
C ASP A 41 1.23 -1.94 -0.35
N LEU A 42 0.44 -0.88 -0.15
CA LEU A 42 -0.55 -0.82 0.92
C LEU A 42 -1.64 -1.89 0.74
N PHE A 43 -2.17 -2.05 -0.48
CA PHE A 43 -3.20 -3.06 -0.76
C PHE A 43 -2.66 -4.49 -0.65
N VAL A 44 -1.41 -4.75 -1.08
CA VAL A 44 -0.75 -6.04 -0.84
C VAL A 44 -0.66 -6.33 0.66
N SER A 45 -0.33 -5.31 1.46
CA SER A 45 -0.25 -5.43 2.92
C SER A 45 -1.61 -5.66 3.58
N PHE A 46 -2.69 -5.07 3.06
CA PHE A 46 -4.06 -5.38 3.50
C PHE A 46 -4.47 -6.81 3.17
N CYS A 47 -4.17 -7.29 1.96
CA CYS A 47 -4.43 -8.68 1.58
C CYS A 47 -3.68 -9.64 2.51
N HIS A 48 -2.42 -9.34 2.86
CA HIS A 48 -1.63 -10.11 3.80
C HIS A 48 -2.32 -10.26 5.17
N VAL A 49 -2.80 -9.15 5.75
CA VAL A 49 -3.53 -9.17 7.04
C VAL A 49 -4.80 -10.01 6.97
N LEU A 50 -5.51 -9.99 5.84
CA LEU A 50 -6.76 -10.72 5.64
C LEU A 50 -6.57 -12.17 5.19
N GLY A 51 -5.33 -12.62 4.93
CA GLY A 51 -5.05 -13.94 4.38
C GLY A 51 -5.55 -14.12 2.94
N ILE A 52 -5.70 -13.03 2.19
CA ILE A 52 -6.16 -13.03 0.79
C ILE A 52 -4.93 -13.03 -0.12
N ASN A 53 -4.98 -13.77 -1.23
CA ASN A 53 -3.93 -13.73 -2.24
C ASN A 53 -4.06 -12.45 -3.11
N PRO A 54 -3.14 -11.48 -3.02
CA PRO A 54 -3.23 -10.23 -3.77
C PRO A 54 -3.03 -10.41 -5.29
N ARG A 55 -2.55 -11.57 -5.71
CA ARG A 55 -2.27 -11.90 -7.12
C ARG A 55 -3.45 -12.59 -7.80
N GLU A 56 -4.57 -12.76 -7.12
CA GLU A 56 -5.79 -13.28 -7.74
C GLU A 56 -6.26 -12.38 -8.87
N GLU A 57 -6.83 -13.01 -9.88
CA GLU A 57 -7.42 -12.38 -11.04
C GLU A 57 -8.84 -12.90 -11.23
N TYR A 58 -9.77 -11.98 -11.46
CA TYR A 58 -11.18 -12.26 -11.67
C TYR A 58 -11.56 -11.96 -13.10
N ILE A 59 -12.32 -12.85 -13.72
CA ILE A 59 -12.86 -12.66 -15.06
C ILE A 59 -14.24 -12.01 -14.94
N THR A 60 -14.41 -10.83 -15.53
CA THR A 60 -15.70 -10.15 -15.60
C THR A 60 -16.68 -10.87 -16.52
N SER A 61 -17.97 -10.50 -16.46
CA SER A 61 -19.00 -11.08 -17.33
C SER A 61 -18.77 -10.85 -18.82
N ASP A 62 -18.04 -9.79 -19.19
CA ASP A 62 -17.60 -9.50 -20.57
C ASP A 62 -16.22 -10.10 -20.91
N GLY A 63 -15.69 -10.98 -20.06
CA GLY A 63 -14.47 -11.77 -20.32
C GLY A 63 -13.15 -11.03 -20.09
N ARG A 64 -13.16 -9.86 -19.44
CA ARG A 64 -11.95 -9.10 -19.14
C ARG A 64 -11.33 -9.54 -17.81
N PRO A 65 -10.02 -9.81 -17.77
CA PRO A 65 -9.32 -10.07 -16.52
C PRO A 65 -9.16 -8.79 -15.71
N ILE A 66 -9.43 -8.88 -14.40
CA ILE A 66 -9.16 -7.83 -13.42
C ILE A 66 -8.33 -8.43 -12.29
N LYS A 67 -7.13 -7.90 -12.10
CA LYS A 67 -6.28 -8.26 -10.96
C LYS A 67 -6.81 -7.62 -9.68
N LEU A 68 -6.75 -8.35 -8.58
CA LEU A 68 -7.11 -7.83 -7.27
C LEU A 68 -6.19 -6.66 -6.86
N VAL A 69 -4.88 -6.84 -7.02
CA VAL A 69 -3.88 -5.78 -6.91
C VAL A 69 -2.92 -5.85 -8.09
N ASP A 70 -2.83 -4.77 -8.87
CA ASP A 70 -1.95 -4.70 -10.03
C ASP A 70 -0.55 -4.21 -9.66
N GLY A 71 0.29 -5.13 -9.19
CA GLY A 71 1.67 -4.85 -8.76
C GLY A 71 1.81 -4.63 -7.25
N GLY A 72 2.82 -3.85 -6.87
CA GLY A 72 3.17 -3.59 -5.46
C GLY A 72 3.74 -4.81 -4.73
N GLU A 73 4.30 -4.58 -3.55
CA GLU A 73 4.93 -5.58 -2.70
C GLU A 73 4.51 -5.40 -1.23
N LEU A 74 4.67 -6.46 -0.44
CA LEU A 74 4.37 -6.40 0.99
C LEU A 74 5.28 -5.38 1.68
N VAL A 75 4.70 -4.40 2.39
CA VAL A 75 5.45 -3.48 3.25
C VAL A 75 5.82 -4.21 4.52
N ARG A 76 6.95 -4.89 4.48
CA ARG A 76 7.39 -5.77 5.59
C ARG A 76 7.58 -5.00 6.88
N GLU A 77 8.01 -3.74 6.81
CA GLU A 77 8.22 -2.90 7.99
C GLU A 77 6.93 -2.64 8.80
N LEU A 78 5.76 -2.77 8.18
CA LEU A 78 4.48 -2.69 8.91
C LEU A 78 4.33 -3.79 9.95
N PHE A 79 5.02 -4.92 9.74
CA PHE A 79 4.90 -6.13 10.54
C PHE A 79 6.23 -6.42 11.23
N GLY A 80 6.18 -7.01 12.43
CA GLY A 80 7.35 -7.34 13.23
C GLY A 80 7.04 -8.48 14.17
#